data_AF-A0A9E1E1N0-F1
#
_entry.id   AF-A0A9E1E1N0-F1
#
_cell.length_a   1.000
_cell.length_b   1.000
_cell.length_c   1.000
_cell.angle_alpha   90.00
_cell.angle_beta   90.00
_cell.angle_gamma   90.00
#
_symmetry.space_group_name_H-M   'P 1'
#
loop_
_entity.id
_entity.type
_entity.pdbx_description
1 polymer ?
#
loop_
_entity_poly.entity_id
_entity_poly.type
_entity_poly.pdbx_seq_one_letter_code
_entity_poly.pdbx_strand_id
1 'polypeptide(L)'
;MKSLSALFCATLLIGQLNPAWAQDHGGRSYPDGHGGEVSFPMGDASFADSVAHYASGEPAPVADASRPESALHAPDYGEGDERGYVSLGCAGELVLNFQDNALIDVAGPDLYVFEIGPDVEPTGLAVSSDGETWVRVGRISGGKAEIDLAPYVQGGTDFRYVKLVDLMSGCGSGETPGADIDAVGAIGSATRISLDSAVLFSTGEYTLRSGAFSAIDEVLQTIENRKAASIIVSGHTDAVGSQEANEVLSRNRASAVADYLVNRAGFDDRRVTLEAFGERRPVASNETAEGRAKNRRVELTVRAPRQEAPDTMSDTEILGIWDAKNHGILEMRIVDGAFEGEYTSDGGRLLGDFVGDTVFEGFWVEDNSRRACDEEKAGSDHWGPLRIEFESPARDAFIAQWRYCGEEEWRGTWERAERLL
;
A
#
# COMPACT_ATOMS: atom_id res chain seq x y z
N MET A 1 -69.02 -28.71 -47.29
CA MET A 1 -67.69 -28.59 -47.93
C MET A 1 -66.64 -28.53 -46.83
N LYS A 2 -65.79 -29.54 -46.73
CA LYS A 2 -64.77 -29.70 -45.68
C LYS A 2 -63.52 -28.90 -46.07
N SER A 3 -62.96 -28.14 -45.14
CA SER A 3 -61.73 -27.36 -45.32
C SER A 3 -60.56 -27.97 -44.55
N LEU A 4 -59.38 -27.80 -45.13
CA LEU A 4 -58.10 -28.46 -44.89
C LEU A 4 -57.54 -28.25 -43.47
N SER A 5 -56.91 -29.31 -42.95
CA SER A 5 -55.92 -29.23 -41.86
C SER A 5 -54.52 -29.30 -42.46
N ALA A 6 -53.71 -28.27 -42.22
CA ALA A 6 -52.28 -28.25 -42.47
C ALA A 6 -51.55 -28.55 -41.15
N LEU A 7 -50.70 -29.58 -41.15
CA LEU A 7 -49.81 -29.95 -40.06
C LEU A 7 -48.59 -29.00 -40.10
N PHE A 8 -48.40 -28.20 -39.06
CA PHE A 8 -47.13 -27.50 -38.80
C PHE A 8 -46.47 -28.16 -37.59
N CYS A 9 -45.27 -28.69 -37.81
CA CYS A 9 -44.42 -29.32 -36.81
C CYS A 9 -43.72 -28.20 -36.03
N ALA A 10 -44.08 -28.00 -34.76
CA ALA A 10 -43.41 -27.06 -33.87
C ALA A 10 -42.29 -27.80 -33.11
N THR A 11 -41.04 -27.55 -33.53
CA THR A 11 -39.85 -27.90 -32.76
C THR A 11 -39.78 -27.01 -31.52
N LEU A 12 -39.87 -27.63 -30.33
CA LEU A 12 -39.50 -27.00 -29.06
C LEU A 12 -38.00 -26.70 -29.07
N LEU A 13 -37.61 -25.43 -29.17
CA LEU A 13 -36.29 -24.99 -28.73
C LEU A 13 -36.36 -24.73 -27.23
N ILE A 14 -35.79 -25.65 -26.45
CA ILE A 14 -35.49 -25.43 -25.03
C ILE A 14 -34.31 -24.45 -25.02
N GLY A 15 -34.61 -23.15 -24.86
CA GLY A 15 -33.60 -22.16 -24.51
C GLY A 15 -33.12 -22.43 -23.10
N GLN A 16 -31.90 -22.96 -22.98
CA GLN A 16 -31.18 -22.97 -21.71
C GLN A 16 -31.04 -21.52 -21.23
N LEU A 17 -31.69 -21.21 -20.12
CA LEU A 17 -31.42 -20.03 -19.32
C LEU A 17 -29.96 -20.12 -18.85
N ASN A 18 -29.05 -19.46 -19.57
CA ASN A 18 -27.77 -19.07 -19.01
C ASN A 18 -28.06 -17.97 -17.97
N PRO A 19 -27.77 -18.16 -16.68
CA PRO A 19 -27.73 -17.04 -15.76
C PRO A 19 -26.41 -16.29 -16.01
N ALA A 20 -26.42 -15.41 -17.02
CA ALA A 20 -25.43 -14.35 -17.13
C ALA A 20 -25.78 -13.27 -16.09
N TRP A 21 -25.57 -13.57 -14.81
CA TRP A 21 -25.71 -12.64 -13.70
C TRP A 21 -24.60 -12.89 -12.69
N ALA A 22 -23.37 -12.57 -13.07
CA ALA A 22 -22.25 -12.39 -12.14
C ALA A 22 -21.11 -11.62 -12.82
N GLN A 23 -21.39 -10.47 -13.43
CA GLN A 23 -20.36 -9.48 -13.75
C GLN A 23 -20.96 -8.09 -13.66
N ASP A 24 -20.70 -7.43 -12.53
CA ASP A 24 -20.30 -6.03 -12.47
C ASP A 24 -19.95 -5.73 -11.01
N HIS A 25 -18.65 -5.79 -10.71
CA HIS A 25 -18.11 -5.40 -9.41
C HIS A 25 -17.19 -4.19 -9.58
N GLY A 26 -17.65 -3.17 -10.31
CA GLY A 26 -17.40 -1.73 -10.10
C GLY A 26 -16.00 -1.22 -9.77
N GLY A 27 -14.93 -1.99 -9.93
CA GLY A 27 -13.55 -1.53 -9.92
C GLY A 27 -13.02 -1.49 -11.35
N ARG A 28 -11.90 -0.81 -11.55
CA ARG A 28 -11.22 -0.74 -12.84
C ARG A 28 -9.98 -1.62 -12.84
N SER A 29 -9.71 -2.27 -13.96
CA SER A 29 -8.46 -3.01 -14.18
C SER A 29 -7.53 -2.18 -15.07
N TYR A 30 -6.24 -2.29 -14.81
CA TYR A 30 -5.19 -1.58 -15.54
C TYR A 30 -4.13 -2.57 -16.02
N PRO A 31 -3.55 -2.37 -17.21
CA PRO A 31 -2.45 -3.19 -17.70
C PRO A 31 -1.27 -3.16 -16.72
N ASP A 32 -0.71 -4.32 -16.41
CA ASP A 32 0.37 -4.46 -15.42
C ASP A 32 1.79 -4.21 -15.98
N GLY A 33 1.91 -3.81 -17.26
CA GLY A 33 3.18 -3.65 -17.96
C GLY A 33 3.82 -4.94 -18.48
N HIS A 34 3.30 -6.11 -18.09
CA HIS A 34 3.86 -7.44 -18.39
C HIS A 34 2.89 -8.37 -19.14
N GLY A 35 1.77 -7.84 -19.65
CA GLY A 35 0.78 -8.57 -20.44
C GLY A 35 -0.38 -9.14 -19.62
N GLY A 36 -0.46 -8.81 -18.34
CA GLY A 36 -1.60 -9.03 -17.47
C GLY A 36 -2.32 -7.72 -17.11
N GLU A 37 -3.18 -7.81 -16.10
CA GLU A 37 -3.91 -6.67 -15.55
C GLU A 37 -4.02 -6.80 -14.03
N VAL A 38 -4.01 -5.66 -13.34
CA VAL A 38 -4.28 -5.55 -11.90
C VAL A 38 -5.58 -4.77 -11.68
N SER A 39 -6.41 -5.23 -10.73
CA SER A 39 -7.73 -4.65 -10.47
C SER A 39 -7.74 -3.80 -9.20
N PHE A 40 -8.22 -2.57 -9.32
CA PHE A 40 -8.39 -1.64 -8.23
C PHE A 40 -9.88 -1.46 -7.93
N PRO A 41 -10.34 -1.83 -6.72
CA PRO A 41 -11.74 -1.74 -6.37
C PRO A 41 -12.32 -0.32 -6.38
N MET A 42 -11.46 0.69 -6.21
CA MET A 42 -11.83 2.12 -6.22
C MET A 42 -11.43 2.83 -7.53
N GLY A 43 -10.97 2.10 -8.54
CA GLY A 43 -10.60 2.65 -9.84
C GLY A 43 -9.54 3.75 -9.76
N ASP A 44 -9.74 4.82 -10.52
CA ASP A 44 -8.75 5.92 -10.67
C ASP A 44 -8.50 6.65 -9.33
N ALA A 45 -9.45 6.61 -8.39
CA ALA A 45 -9.30 7.17 -7.05
C ALA A 45 -8.38 6.35 -6.12
N SER A 46 -7.73 5.31 -6.65
CA SER A 46 -6.78 4.48 -5.90
C SER A 46 -5.35 5.00 -5.97
N PHE A 47 -5.06 5.93 -6.87
CA PHE A 47 -3.69 6.33 -7.24
C PHE A 47 -3.22 7.57 -6.49
N ALA A 48 -1.90 7.76 -6.45
CA ALA A 48 -1.31 8.93 -5.80
C ALA A 48 -1.67 10.24 -6.51
N ASP A 49 -1.88 11.30 -5.73
CA ASP A 49 -2.37 12.60 -6.22
C ASP A 49 -1.29 13.68 -6.31
N SER A 50 -0.22 13.53 -5.53
CA SER A 50 0.81 14.55 -5.43
C SER A 50 2.17 13.98 -5.05
N VAL A 51 3.22 14.66 -5.50
CA VAL A 51 4.61 14.39 -5.12
C VAL A 51 4.90 15.19 -3.84
N ALA A 52 5.24 14.49 -2.76
CA ALA A 52 5.68 15.11 -1.51
C ALA A 52 7.20 15.37 -1.50
N HIS A 53 7.97 14.46 -2.12
CA HIS A 53 9.42 14.59 -2.25
C HIS A 53 9.91 13.82 -3.48
N TYR A 54 10.93 14.34 -4.13
CA TYR A 54 11.67 13.63 -5.18
C TYR A 54 13.13 14.06 -5.13
N ALA A 55 14.02 13.08 -5.08
CA ALA A 55 15.46 13.26 -5.16
C ALA A 55 16.03 12.21 -6.11
N SER A 56 16.41 12.65 -7.30
CA SER A 56 17.07 11.77 -8.28
C SER A 56 18.36 11.19 -7.70
N GLY A 57 18.57 9.91 -7.99
CA GLY A 57 19.82 9.20 -7.76
C GLY A 57 20.93 9.54 -8.77
N GLU A 58 22.10 8.91 -8.62
CA GLU A 58 23.26 9.06 -9.51
C GLU A 58 23.82 7.70 -9.98
N PRO A 59 23.86 7.41 -11.31
CA PRO A 59 23.57 8.34 -12.40
C PRO A 59 22.11 8.77 -12.46
N ALA A 60 21.92 10.07 -12.73
CA ALA A 60 20.61 10.68 -12.87
C ALA A 60 19.88 10.22 -14.15
N PRO A 61 18.53 10.22 -14.15
CA PRO A 61 17.75 9.90 -15.32
C PRO A 61 17.87 11.01 -16.37
N VAL A 62 17.57 10.66 -17.62
CA VAL A 62 17.49 11.63 -18.70
C VAL A 62 16.37 12.64 -18.46
N ALA A 63 16.48 13.83 -19.06
CA ALA A 63 15.58 14.95 -18.80
C ALA A 63 14.09 14.59 -18.96
N ASP A 64 13.76 13.74 -19.95
CA ASP A 64 12.37 13.37 -20.25
C ASP A 64 11.80 12.34 -19.26
N ALA A 65 12.64 11.64 -18.49
CA ALA A 65 12.24 10.67 -17.46
C ALA A 65 12.46 11.21 -16.03
N SER A 66 12.67 12.53 -15.87
CA SER A 66 13.00 13.15 -14.57
C SER A 66 11.84 13.93 -13.93
N ARG A 67 10.62 13.81 -14.48
CA ARG A 67 9.42 14.49 -13.99
C ARG A 67 8.66 13.60 -13.02
N PRO A 68 8.70 13.84 -11.70
CA PRO A 68 8.04 12.98 -10.72
C PRO A 68 6.51 13.00 -10.82
N GLU A 69 5.93 14.04 -11.44
CA GLU A 69 4.49 14.11 -11.70
C GLU A 69 4.01 13.03 -12.69
N SER A 70 4.91 12.41 -13.46
CA SER A 70 4.58 11.29 -14.34
C SER A 70 4.17 10.02 -13.58
N ALA A 71 4.42 9.94 -12.26
CA ALA A 71 4.00 8.82 -11.42
C ALA A 71 2.63 9.01 -10.73
N LEU A 72 1.91 10.09 -11.07
CA LEU A 72 0.63 10.44 -10.46
C LEU A 72 -0.54 9.92 -11.27
N HIS A 73 -1.66 9.67 -10.58
CA HIS A 73 -2.88 9.15 -11.18
C HIS A 73 -2.73 7.72 -11.75
N ALA A 74 -3.73 7.29 -12.52
CA ALA A 74 -3.74 5.98 -13.13
C ALA A 74 -2.61 5.82 -14.17
N PRO A 75 -2.06 4.61 -14.33
CA PRO A 75 -0.99 4.35 -15.30
C PRO A 75 -1.43 4.72 -16.71
N ASP A 76 -0.58 5.46 -17.42
CA ASP A 76 -0.84 5.96 -18.76
C ASP A 76 0.23 5.56 -19.79
N TYR A 77 1.22 4.76 -19.36
CA TYR A 77 2.27 4.28 -20.24
C TYR A 77 1.72 3.47 -21.42
N GLY A 78 1.94 4.00 -22.64
CA GLY A 78 1.50 3.39 -23.90
C GLY A 78 0.47 4.20 -24.70
N GLU A 79 -0.07 5.30 -24.15
CA GLU A 79 -0.98 6.21 -24.86
C GLU A 79 -0.26 7.46 -25.42
N GLY A 80 0.64 7.28 -26.39
CA GLY A 80 0.96 8.34 -27.37
C GLY A 80 1.73 9.60 -26.91
N ASP A 81 2.37 9.62 -25.73
CA ASP A 81 3.31 10.70 -25.32
C ASP A 81 4.74 10.18 -25.05
N GLU A 82 5.71 11.08 -25.17
CA GLU A 82 7.14 10.89 -24.93
C GLU A 82 7.38 10.66 -23.42
N ARG A 83 7.34 9.39 -23.01
CA ARG A 83 7.67 8.83 -21.67
C ARG A 83 6.74 9.26 -20.53
N GLY A 84 5.59 8.60 -20.39
CA GLY A 84 4.68 8.66 -19.23
C GLY A 84 5.20 7.88 -18.01
N TYR A 85 6.42 8.14 -17.55
CA TYR A 85 6.98 7.55 -16.33
C TYR A 85 8.09 8.44 -15.76
N VAL A 86 8.44 8.25 -14.48
CA VAL A 86 9.60 8.85 -13.84
C VAL A 86 10.62 7.77 -13.47
N SER A 87 11.87 7.97 -13.86
CA SER A 87 12.98 7.13 -13.40
C SER A 87 13.53 7.71 -12.10
N LEU A 88 13.79 6.86 -11.10
CA LEU A 88 14.32 7.33 -9.83
C LEU A 88 15.78 7.82 -9.93
N GLY A 89 16.56 7.35 -10.90
CA GLY A 89 18.02 7.42 -10.77
C GLY A 89 18.53 6.39 -9.75
N CYS A 90 19.80 6.05 -9.83
CA CYS A 90 20.40 5.07 -8.93
C CYS A 90 20.50 5.59 -7.48
N ALA A 91 19.90 4.89 -6.52
CA ALA A 91 19.67 5.38 -5.14
C ALA A 91 18.71 6.57 -5.02
N GLY A 92 17.88 6.83 -6.04
CA GLY A 92 16.90 7.89 -5.99
C GLY A 92 15.75 7.60 -5.04
N GLU A 93 15.09 8.66 -4.58
CA GLU A 93 13.93 8.62 -3.70
C GLU A 93 12.75 9.34 -4.34
N LEU A 94 11.57 8.72 -4.28
CA LEU A 94 10.28 9.33 -4.60
C LEU A 94 9.31 9.13 -3.44
N VAL A 95 8.67 10.21 -3.00
CA VAL A 95 7.60 10.15 -2.02
C VAL A 95 6.32 10.69 -2.62
N LEU A 96 5.32 9.83 -2.68
CA LEU A 96 3.99 10.10 -3.19
C LEU A 96 2.99 10.24 -2.04
N ASN A 97 1.98 11.06 -2.24
CA ASN A 97 0.93 11.36 -1.27
C ASN A 97 -0.46 11.15 -1.87
N PHE A 98 -1.29 10.46 -1.09
CA PHE A 98 -2.70 10.14 -1.35
C PHE A 98 -3.58 11.12 -0.56
N GLN A 99 -4.08 12.14 -1.24
CA GLN A 99 -4.77 13.28 -0.65
C GLN A 99 -6.24 12.95 -0.34
N ASP A 100 -6.92 12.26 -1.26
CA ASP A 100 -8.34 11.95 -1.13
C ASP A 100 -8.61 10.49 -0.75
N ASN A 101 -7.63 9.61 -0.93
CA ASN A 101 -7.62 8.22 -0.49
C ASN A 101 -6.47 7.91 0.48
N ALA A 102 -6.53 6.74 1.11
CA ALA A 102 -5.50 6.20 1.97
C ALA A 102 -5.25 4.74 1.59
N LEU A 103 -4.01 4.31 1.74
CA LEU A 103 -3.63 2.91 1.73
C LEU A 103 -4.01 2.29 3.08
N ILE A 104 -4.74 1.18 3.05
CA ILE A 104 -5.14 0.40 4.23
C ILE A 104 -4.79 -1.07 4.02
N ASP A 105 -4.49 -1.75 5.11
CA ASP A 105 -4.29 -3.19 5.14
C ASP A 105 -5.63 -3.93 4.94
N VAL A 106 -5.70 -4.74 3.89
CA VAL A 106 -6.80 -5.65 3.55
C VAL A 106 -6.23 -7.01 3.16
N ALA A 107 -7.05 -8.06 3.09
CA ALA A 107 -6.52 -9.40 2.83
C ALA A 107 -5.77 -9.52 1.48
N GLY A 108 -4.45 -9.75 1.53
CA GLY A 108 -3.57 -9.93 0.37
C GLY A 108 -2.90 -8.63 -0.05
N PRO A 109 -2.48 -8.47 -1.33
CA PRO A 109 -1.80 -7.25 -1.76
C PRO A 109 -2.65 -6.00 -1.60
N ASP A 110 -2.04 -4.95 -1.06
CA ASP A 110 -2.64 -3.65 -0.75
C ASP A 110 -2.09 -2.52 -1.61
N LEU A 111 -0.86 -2.66 -2.08
CA LEU A 111 -0.15 -1.65 -2.84
C LEU A 111 0.41 -2.28 -4.12
N TYR A 112 0.33 -1.53 -5.21
CA TYR A 112 0.93 -1.90 -6.49
C TYR A 112 1.77 -0.74 -7.02
N VAL A 113 2.94 -1.06 -7.56
CA VAL A 113 3.81 -0.10 -8.27
C VAL A 113 3.90 -0.49 -9.73
N PHE A 114 3.47 0.39 -10.63
CA PHE A 114 3.61 0.21 -12.07
C PHE A 114 5.02 0.62 -12.47
N GLU A 115 5.89 -0.38 -12.55
CA GLU A 115 7.25 -0.25 -13.06
C GLU A 115 7.27 -0.56 -14.57
N ILE A 116 8.03 0.23 -15.32
CA ILE A 116 8.12 0.14 -16.77
C ILE A 116 9.49 -0.39 -17.18
N GLY A 117 9.50 -1.19 -18.24
CA GLY A 117 10.74 -1.64 -18.86
C GLY A 117 11.13 -3.06 -18.50
N PRO A 118 12.18 -3.59 -19.16
CA PRO A 118 12.59 -4.99 -19.02
C PRO A 118 13.68 -5.20 -17.95
N ASP A 119 14.29 -4.13 -17.47
CA ASP A 119 15.40 -4.19 -16.53
C ASP A 119 14.88 -4.53 -15.12
N VAL A 120 15.71 -5.18 -14.32
CA VAL A 120 15.36 -5.54 -12.94
C VAL A 120 15.97 -4.50 -12.03
N GLU A 121 15.13 -3.58 -11.53
CA GLU A 121 15.55 -2.44 -10.71
C GLU A 121 14.85 -2.48 -9.35
N PRO A 122 15.38 -3.32 -8.41
CA PRO A 122 14.78 -3.49 -7.10
C PRO A 122 14.56 -2.15 -6.41
N THR A 123 13.35 -1.95 -5.89
CA THR A 123 12.96 -0.70 -5.22
C THR A 123 12.39 -1.03 -3.85
N GLY A 124 12.94 -0.42 -2.81
CA GLY A 124 12.47 -0.55 -1.44
C GLY A 124 11.28 0.38 -1.18
N LEU A 125 10.33 -0.08 -0.36
CA LEU A 125 9.11 0.68 -0.06
C LEU A 125 8.95 0.94 1.44
N ALA A 126 8.44 2.14 1.74
CA ALA A 126 7.96 2.50 3.07
C ALA A 126 6.65 3.27 2.99
N VAL A 127 5.82 3.17 4.01
CA VAL A 127 4.53 3.87 4.13
C VAL A 127 4.53 4.78 5.36
N SER A 128 3.74 5.83 5.31
CA SER A 128 3.57 6.75 6.44
C SER A 128 2.16 7.32 6.50
N SER A 129 1.65 7.53 7.71
CA SER A 129 0.37 8.23 7.95
C SER A 129 0.53 9.75 7.98
N ASP A 130 1.72 10.25 8.34
CA ASP A 130 1.98 11.67 8.63
C ASP A 130 3.08 12.30 7.75
N GLY A 131 3.82 11.49 6.99
CA GLY A 131 4.97 11.90 6.17
C GLY A 131 6.26 12.08 6.96
N GLU A 132 6.24 11.85 8.28
CA GLU A 132 7.37 12.03 9.19
C GLU A 132 7.86 10.68 9.74
N THR A 133 6.92 9.83 10.17
CA THR A 133 7.20 8.50 10.73
C THR A 133 6.96 7.43 9.67
N TRP A 134 7.99 6.66 9.35
CA TRP A 134 7.97 5.71 8.23
C TRP A 134 8.01 4.26 8.71
N VAL A 135 7.15 3.43 8.15
CA VAL A 135 7.15 1.97 8.31
C VAL A 135 7.61 1.35 7.00
N ARG A 136 8.67 0.54 7.02
CA ARG A 136 9.12 -0.20 5.84
C ARG A 136 8.18 -1.35 5.53
N VAL A 137 7.86 -1.56 4.26
CA VAL A 137 6.85 -2.54 3.81
C VAL A 137 7.36 -3.43 2.67
N GLY A 138 8.65 -3.76 2.69
CA GLY A 138 9.26 -4.68 1.73
C GLY A 138 9.81 -3.97 0.48
N ARG A 139 9.84 -4.69 -0.64
CA ARG A 139 10.41 -4.24 -1.91
C ARG A 139 9.71 -4.86 -3.12
N ILE A 140 9.80 -4.16 -4.25
CA ILE A 140 9.44 -4.67 -5.58
C ILE A 140 10.71 -5.02 -6.36
N SER A 141 10.63 -5.98 -7.28
CA SER A 141 11.74 -6.38 -8.17
C SER A 141 11.28 -7.43 -9.18
N GLY A 142 11.74 -7.34 -10.43
CA GLY A 142 11.75 -8.47 -11.36
C GLY A 142 10.38 -9.07 -11.66
N GLY A 143 9.37 -8.22 -11.84
CA GLY A 143 7.98 -8.59 -12.13
C GLY A 143 7.08 -8.75 -10.90
N LYS A 144 7.61 -8.62 -9.67
CA LYS A 144 6.77 -8.44 -8.48
C LYS A 144 6.62 -6.96 -8.18
N ALA A 145 5.42 -6.44 -8.42
CA ALA A 145 5.02 -5.04 -8.19
C ALA A 145 4.08 -4.87 -6.99
N GLU A 146 3.66 -5.98 -6.37
CA GLU A 146 2.66 -6.04 -5.30
C GLU A 146 3.29 -6.09 -3.91
N ILE A 147 2.76 -5.29 -2.99
CA ILE A 147 3.09 -5.30 -1.55
C ILE A 147 1.83 -5.59 -0.74
N ASP A 148 1.96 -6.54 0.19
CA ASP A 148 1.00 -6.87 1.25
C ASP A 148 1.51 -6.25 2.55
N LEU A 149 0.69 -5.43 3.20
CA LEU A 149 1.07 -4.65 4.38
C LEU A 149 0.91 -5.43 5.68
N ALA A 150 0.05 -6.45 5.71
CA ALA A 150 -0.32 -7.19 6.92
C ALA A 150 0.88 -7.66 7.77
N PRO A 151 2.03 -8.08 7.18
CA PRO A 151 3.20 -8.47 7.97
C PRO A 151 3.91 -7.32 8.71
N TYR A 152 3.68 -6.07 8.28
CA TYR A 152 4.50 -4.92 8.65
C TYR A 152 3.75 -3.86 9.48
N VAL A 153 2.42 -3.83 9.39
CA VAL A 153 1.61 -2.74 9.95
C VAL A 153 0.52 -3.26 10.87
N GLN A 154 0.11 -2.41 11.82
CA GLN A 154 -1.06 -2.69 12.63
C GLN A 154 -2.34 -2.48 11.80
N GLY A 155 -3.21 -3.48 11.79
CA GLY A 155 -4.53 -3.43 11.16
C GLY A 155 -5.35 -2.19 11.57
N GLY A 156 -6.06 -1.62 10.59
CA GLY A 156 -6.89 -0.43 10.77
C GLY A 156 -6.14 0.90 10.74
N THR A 157 -4.83 0.90 10.51
CA THR A 157 -4.03 2.11 10.26
C THR A 157 -4.23 2.59 8.82
N ASP A 158 -4.46 3.90 8.66
CA ASP A 158 -4.53 4.54 7.35
C ASP A 158 -3.16 5.16 7.01
N PHE A 159 -2.58 4.81 5.86
CA PHE A 159 -1.34 5.39 5.34
C PHE A 159 -1.65 6.34 4.18
N ARG A 160 -1.00 7.50 4.18
CA ARG A 160 -1.21 8.59 3.20
C ARG A 160 -0.01 8.83 2.31
N TYR A 161 1.13 8.27 2.67
CA TYR A 161 2.37 8.44 1.93
C TYR A 161 2.99 7.08 1.62
N VAL A 162 3.56 6.99 0.41
CA VAL A 162 4.41 5.88 -0.01
C VAL A 162 5.75 6.47 -0.44
N LYS A 163 6.83 5.94 0.11
CA LYS A 163 8.20 6.23 -0.27
C LYS A 163 8.75 5.05 -1.05
N LEU A 164 9.39 5.34 -2.18
CA LEU A 164 10.12 4.43 -3.03
C LEU A 164 11.59 4.84 -3.02
N VAL A 165 12.49 3.87 -2.85
CA VAL A 165 13.95 4.08 -2.91
C VAL A 165 14.56 3.04 -3.84
N ASP A 166 15.23 3.50 -4.89
CA ASP A 166 16.00 2.62 -5.78
C ASP A 166 17.14 1.94 -5.00
N LEU A 167 17.29 0.62 -5.17
CA LEU A 167 18.26 -0.17 -4.41
C LEU A 167 19.58 -0.38 -5.16
N MET A 168 19.97 0.54 -6.04
CA MET A 168 21.28 0.58 -6.69
C MET A 168 21.69 -0.68 -7.47
N SER A 169 20.72 -1.47 -7.93
CA SER A 169 20.97 -2.63 -8.78
C SER A 169 20.53 -2.30 -10.20
N GLY A 170 21.40 -2.54 -11.18
CA GLY A 170 21.10 -2.20 -12.58
C GLY A 170 21.41 -0.75 -12.97
N CYS A 171 22.10 0.04 -12.14
CA CYS A 171 22.36 1.47 -12.42
C CYS A 171 23.17 1.81 -13.70
N GLY A 172 23.64 0.81 -14.44
CA GLY A 172 24.31 0.98 -15.73
C GLY A 172 23.66 0.20 -16.88
N SER A 173 22.53 -0.47 -16.65
CA SER A 173 21.69 -1.04 -17.71
C SER A 173 20.72 0.04 -18.20
N GLY A 174 20.55 0.14 -19.52
CA GLY A 174 19.51 0.99 -20.10
C GLY A 174 19.86 2.48 -20.29
N GLU A 175 18.87 3.21 -20.81
CA GLU A 175 18.93 4.66 -21.02
C GLU A 175 18.41 5.46 -19.79
N THR A 176 17.70 4.80 -18.88
CA THR A 176 17.09 5.36 -17.66
C THR A 176 17.59 4.55 -16.46
N PRO A 177 18.54 5.07 -15.67
CA PRO A 177 19.05 4.35 -14.51
C PRO A 177 18.07 4.36 -13.35
N GLY A 178 17.85 3.21 -12.71
CA GLY A 178 16.99 3.08 -11.54
C GLY A 178 15.51 3.06 -11.92
N ALA A 179 14.70 2.52 -11.02
CA ALA A 179 13.33 2.09 -11.35
C ALA A 179 12.47 3.17 -12.06
N ASP A 180 11.81 2.75 -13.13
CA ASP A 180 10.96 3.56 -14.00
C ASP A 180 9.48 3.46 -13.59
N ILE A 181 8.99 4.43 -12.82
CA ILE A 181 7.66 4.41 -12.18
C ILE A 181 6.63 5.18 -13.02
N ASP A 182 5.59 4.49 -13.50
CA ASP A 182 4.42 5.05 -14.21
C ASP A 182 3.30 5.43 -13.22
N ALA A 183 3.06 4.60 -12.21
CA ALA A 183 2.02 4.88 -11.22
C ALA A 183 2.22 4.10 -9.92
N VAL A 184 1.63 4.59 -8.85
CA VAL A 184 1.53 3.85 -7.58
C VAL A 184 0.09 3.88 -7.10
N GLY A 185 -0.49 2.70 -6.92
CA GLY A 185 -1.91 2.52 -6.60
C GLY A 185 -2.13 1.73 -5.32
N ALA A 186 -3.09 2.17 -4.51
CA ALA A 186 -3.61 1.43 -3.36
C ALA A 186 -4.70 0.45 -3.78
N ILE A 187 -4.38 -0.84 -3.90
CA ILE A 187 -5.36 -1.93 -4.03
C ILE A 187 -6.27 -1.95 -2.79
N GLY A 188 -5.66 -1.88 -1.62
CA GLY A 188 -6.31 -1.62 -0.33
C GLY A 188 -6.52 -0.13 -0.15
N SER A 189 -7.59 0.41 -0.74
CA SER A 189 -7.87 1.86 -0.67
C SER A 189 -9.03 2.19 0.26
N ALA A 190 -8.90 3.32 0.96
CA ALA A 190 -9.94 3.97 1.75
C ALA A 190 -10.10 5.44 1.34
N THR A 191 -11.20 5.81 0.71
CA THR A 191 -11.52 7.20 0.37
C THR A 191 -12.23 7.88 1.53
N ARG A 192 -11.77 9.08 1.95
CA ARG A 192 -12.39 9.81 3.05
C ARG A 192 -13.06 11.09 2.58
N ILE A 193 -14.38 11.14 2.75
CA ILE A 193 -15.22 12.21 2.24
C ILE A 193 -15.81 12.97 3.42
N SER A 194 -15.55 14.29 3.50
CA SER A 194 -16.05 15.13 4.58
C SER A 194 -17.29 15.90 4.14
N LEU A 195 -18.40 15.69 4.85
CA LEU A 195 -19.65 16.42 4.67
C LEU A 195 -19.82 17.47 5.76
N ASP A 196 -20.01 18.73 5.37
CA ASP A 196 -20.26 19.82 6.31
C ASP A 196 -21.60 19.60 7.05
N SER A 197 -21.55 19.58 8.39
CA SER A 197 -22.75 19.42 9.22
C SER A 197 -23.80 20.51 8.99
N ALA A 198 -23.42 21.71 8.54
CA ALA A 198 -24.37 22.78 8.26
C ALA A 198 -25.22 22.51 7.00
N VAL A 199 -24.69 21.72 6.06
CA VAL A 199 -25.44 21.22 4.90
C VAL A 199 -26.41 20.13 5.35
N LEU A 200 -25.93 19.24 6.23
CA LEU A 200 -26.68 18.05 6.66
C LEU A 200 -27.76 18.35 7.70
N PHE A 201 -27.49 19.24 8.66
CA PHE A 201 -28.28 19.41 9.89
C PHE A 201 -28.48 20.88 10.24
N SER A 202 -29.53 21.18 11.01
CA SER A 202 -29.63 22.47 11.71
C SER A 202 -28.69 22.49 12.93
N THR A 203 -28.40 23.68 13.45
CA THR A 203 -27.57 23.85 14.65
C THR A 203 -28.14 23.06 15.84
N GLY A 204 -27.30 22.22 16.46
CA GLY A 204 -27.69 21.39 17.60
C GLY A 204 -28.63 20.22 17.26
N GLU A 205 -29.02 20.07 16.00
CA GLU A 205 -29.91 19.00 15.54
C GLU A 205 -29.12 17.88 14.83
N TYR A 206 -29.78 16.73 14.70
CA TYR A 206 -29.29 15.53 14.02
C TYR A 206 -30.33 14.95 13.04
N THR A 207 -31.43 15.66 12.80
CA THR A 207 -32.39 15.31 11.74
C THR A 207 -31.86 15.83 10.41
N LEU A 208 -31.70 14.94 9.42
CA LEU A 208 -31.25 15.33 8.08
C LEU A 208 -32.21 16.36 7.45
N ARG A 209 -31.64 17.44 6.93
CA ARG A 209 -32.37 18.46 6.17
C ARG A 209 -32.73 17.90 4.79
N SER A 210 -33.73 18.49 4.14
CA SER A 210 -34.12 18.08 2.78
C SER A 210 -32.96 18.14 1.77
N GLY A 211 -32.09 19.16 1.87
CA GLY A 211 -30.91 19.30 1.01
C GLY A 211 -29.78 18.32 1.33
N ALA A 212 -29.80 17.68 2.51
CA ALA A 212 -28.78 16.72 2.93
C ALA A 212 -28.80 15.46 2.06
N PHE A 213 -30.00 15.02 1.65
CA PHE A 213 -30.17 13.85 0.80
C PHE A 213 -29.45 13.99 -0.53
N SER A 214 -29.60 15.13 -1.20
CA SER A 214 -28.89 15.40 -2.46
C SER A 214 -27.38 15.47 -2.29
N ALA A 215 -26.89 16.10 -1.20
CA ALA A 215 -25.46 16.17 -0.93
C ALA A 215 -24.84 14.79 -0.65
N ILE A 216 -25.53 13.93 0.11
CA ILE A 216 -25.10 12.55 0.35
C ILE A 216 -25.16 11.77 -0.96
N ASP A 217 -26.24 11.87 -1.75
CA ASP A 217 -26.39 11.13 -3.01
C ASP A 217 -25.33 11.50 -4.05
N GLU A 218 -24.92 12.77 -4.12
CA GLU A 218 -23.84 13.25 -4.98
C GLU A 218 -22.50 12.62 -4.59
N VAL A 219 -22.19 12.61 -3.29
CA VAL A 219 -21.00 11.91 -2.78
C VAL A 219 -21.05 10.42 -3.08
N LEU A 220 -22.20 9.78 -2.88
CA LEU A 220 -22.31 8.35 -3.19
C LEU A 220 -22.08 8.07 -4.68
N GLN A 221 -22.33 9.01 -5.60
CA GLN A 221 -22.08 8.82 -7.04
C GLN A 221 -20.61 8.69 -7.38
N THR A 222 -19.72 9.18 -6.53
CA THR A 222 -18.27 9.00 -6.70
C THR A 222 -17.77 7.67 -6.16
N ILE A 223 -18.60 6.94 -5.39
CA ILE A 223 -18.24 5.62 -4.86
C ILE A 223 -18.49 4.58 -5.95
N GLU A 224 -17.41 4.18 -6.60
CA GLU A 224 -17.43 2.99 -7.45
C GLU A 224 -17.70 1.74 -6.60
N ASN A 225 -18.40 0.75 -7.17
CA ASN A 225 -18.74 -0.52 -6.50
C ASN A 225 -19.47 -0.42 -5.12
N ARG A 226 -20.46 0.48 -4.99
CA ARG A 226 -21.26 0.67 -3.75
C ARG A 226 -21.75 -0.59 -3.05
N LYS A 227 -22.10 -1.64 -3.82
CA LYS A 227 -22.64 -2.90 -3.26
C LYS A 227 -21.59 -3.69 -2.47
N ALA A 228 -20.33 -3.42 -2.73
CA ALA A 228 -19.21 -4.16 -2.20
C ALA A 228 -18.39 -3.31 -1.22
N ALA A 229 -18.42 -1.98 -1.31
CA ALA A 229 -17.73 -1.11 -0.36
C ALA A 229 -18.25 -1.26 1.08
N SER A 230 -17.36 -1.11 2.05
CA SER A 230 -17.74 -0.84 3.45
C SER A 230 -17.57 0.64 3.75
N ILE A 231 -18.46 1.21 4.56
CA ILE A 231 -18.46 2.62 4.91
C ILE A 231 -18.39 2.79 6.43
N ILE A 232 -17.42 3.56 6.89
CA ILE A 232 -17.37 4.06 8.26
C ILE A 232 -17.96 5.48 8.25
N VAL A 233 -18.98 5.70 9.06
CA VAL A 233 -19.61 7.01 9.24
C VAL A 233 -19.15 7.61 10.56
N SER A 234 -18.33 8.65 10.50
CA SER A 234 -17.70 9.25 11.68
C SER A 234 -18.28 10.63 11.96
N GLY A 235 -18.88 10.81 13.13
CA GLY A 235 -19.45 12.08 13.57
C GLY A 235 -18.44 12.94 14.34
N HIS A 236 -18.38 14.23 14.02
CA HIS A 236 -17.54 15.21 14.72
C HIS A 236 -18.30 16.50 15.07
N THR A 237 -17.88 17.15 16.15
CA THR A 237 -18.35 18.47 16.57
C THR A 237 -17.19 19.46 16.67
N ASP A 238 -17.50 20.74 16.83
CA ASP A 238 -16.54 21.69 17.39
C ASP A 238 -16.48 21.55 18.92
N ALA A 239 -15.64 22.37 19.55
CA ALA A 239 -15.46 22.38 21.00
C ALA A 239 -16.51 23.22 21.78
N VAL A 240 -17.65 23.55 21.17
CA VAL A 240 -18.70 24.33 21.85
C VAL A 240 -19.67 23.39 22.55
N GLY A 241 -19.81 23.53 23.87
CA GLY A 241 -20.71 22.71 24.68
C GLY A 241 -19.95 21.87 25.70
N SER A 242 -20.60 20.85 26.28
CA SER A 242 -19.91 19.85 27.08
C SER A 242 -19.45 18.69 26.20
N GLN A 243 -18.36 18.03 26.60
CA GLN A 243 -17.84 16.88 25.88
C GLN A 243 -18.90 15.78 25.71
N GLU A 244 -19.68 15.49 26.76
CA GLU A 244 -20.74 14.47 26.71
C GLU A 244 -21.85 14.83 25.73
N ALA A 245 -22.25 16.11 25.69
CA ALA A 245 -23.24 16.58 24.73
C ALA A 245 -22.72 16.45 23.29
N ASN A 246 -21.44 16.75 23.08
CA ASN A 246 -20.76 16.65 21.79
C ASN A 246 -20.59 15.18 21.33
N GLU A 247 -20.30 14.26 22.24
CA GLU A 247 -20.29 12.82 21.96
C GLU A 247 -21.67 12.30 21.54
N VAL A 248 -22.72 12.69 22.25
CA VAL A 248 -24.09 12.29 21.91
C VAL A 248 -24.52 12.89 20.57
N LEU A 249 -24.24 14.18 20.35
CA LEU A 249 -24.60 14.86 19.11
C LEU A 249 -23.89 14.26 17.90
N SER A 250 -22.58 14.04 17.98
CA SER A 250 -21.81 13.40 16.91
C SER A 250 -22.31 12.00 16.59
N ARG A 251 -22.59 11.17 17.61
CA ARG A 251 -23.16 9.83 17.43
C ARG A 251 -24.50 9.85 16.73
N ASN A 252 -25.41 10.72 17.15
CA ASN A 252 -26.74 10.82 16.54
C ASN A 252 -26.67 11.29 15.09
N ARG A 253 -25.76 12.23 14.78
CA ARG A 253 -25.52 12.68 13.39
C ARG A 253 -24.96 11.58 12.51
N ALA A 254 -23.97 10.84 13.01
CA ALA A 254 -23.43 9.69 12.29
C ALA A 254 -24.51 8.63 12.08
N SER A 255 -25.36 8.37 13.08
CA SER A 255 -26.50 7.43 12.97
C SER A 255 -27.49 7.86 11.91
N ALA A 256 -27.86 9.14 11.86
CA ALA A 256 -28.80 9.64 10.86
C ALA A 256 -28.29 9.46 9.43
N VAL A 257 -26.98 9.63 9.21
CA VAL A 257 -26.35 9.38 7.91
C VAL A 257 -26.25 7.89 7.63
N ALA A 258 -25.83 7.05 8.59
CA ALA A 258 -25.80 5.60 8.43
C ALA A 258 -27.19 5.01 8.11
N ASP A 259 -28.23 5.46 8.81
CA ASP A 259 -29.61 5.08 8.55
C ASP A 259 -30.04 5.46 7.13
N TYR A 260 -29.59 6.61 6.63
CA TYR A 260 -29.81 6.99 5.24
C TYR A 260 -29.11 6.04 4.26
N LEU A 261 -27.84 5.71 4.52
CA LEU A 261 -27.07 4.79 3.67
C LEU A 261 -27.73 3.42 3.56
N VAL A 262 -28.15 2.85 4.68
CA VAL A 262 -28.78 1.51 4.71
C VAL A 262 -30.20 1.56 4.12
N ASN A 263 -31.05 2.47 4.61
CA ASN A 263 -32.49 2.43 4.28
C ASN A 263 -32.86 3.09 2.96
N ARG A 264 -32.03 4.01 2.44
CA ARG A 264 -32.31 4.78 1.21
C ARG A 264 -31.31 4.47 0.11
N ALA A 265 -30.01 4.46 0.42
CA ALA A 265 -28.99 4.22 -0.59
C ALA A 265 -28.72 2.72 -0.85
N GLY A 266 -29.24 1.83 0.00
CA GLY A 266 -29.23 0.39 -0.23
C GLY A 266 -27.91 -0.31 0.14
N PHE A 267 -27.12 0.28 1.04
CA PHE A 267 -25.94 -0.39 1.61
C PHE A 267 -26.37 -1.54 2.53
N ASP A 268 -25.59 -2.62 2.57
CA ASP A 268 -25.75 -3.69 3.55
C ASP A 268 -25.40 -3.14 4.93
N ASP A 269 -26.30 -3.26 5.91
CA ASP A 269 -26.12 -2.80 7.29
C ASP A 269 -24.82 -3.32 7.92
N ARG A 270 -24.42 -4.56 7.57
CA ARG A 270 -23.17 -5.18 8.08
C ARG A 270 -21.90 -4.51 7.54
N ARG A 271 -22.03 -3.66 6.52
CA ARG A 271 -20.93 -2.93 5.88
C ARG A 271 -20.92 -1.46 6.26
N VAL A 272 -21.85 -1.00 7.11
CA VAL A 272 -21.90 0.38 7.59
C VAL A 272 -21.56 0.40 9.08
N THR A 273 -20.41 0.98 9.41
CA THR A 273 -19.95 1.10 10.80
C THR A 273 -20.07 2.55 11.26
N LEU A 274 -20.38 2.76 12.54
CA LEU A 274 -20.57 4.09 13.12
C LEU A 274 -19.46 4.41 14.12
N GLU A 275 -18.85 5.59 13.96
CA GLU A 275 -17.93 6.18 14.93
C GLU A 275 -18.40 7.56 15.38
N ALA A 276 -18.08 7.90 16.62
CA ALA A 276 -18.46 9.19 17.21
C ALA A 276 -17.29 9.75 18.03
N PHE A 277 -16.72 10.85 17.56
CA PHE A 277 -15.55 11.45 18.16
C PHE A 277 -15.85 12.69 19.01
N GLY A 278 -17.06 13.24 18.91
CA GLY A 278 -17.36 14.57 19.46
C GLY A 278 -16.33 15.59 19.00
N GLU A 279 -15.73 16.29 19.95
CA GLU A 279 -14.71 17.31 19.70
C GLU A 279 -13.26 16.78 19.69
N ARG A 280 -13.04 15.48 19.92
CA ARG A 280 -11.70 14.90 20.18
C ARG A 280 -10.76 14.84 18.97
N ARG A 281 -11.29 14.96 17.75
CA ARG A 281 -10.52 14.91 16.49
C ARG A 281 -10.76 16.18 15.66
N PRO A 282 -10.28 17.35 16.12
CA PRO A 282 -10.39 18.59 15.36
C PRO A 282 -9.45 18.57 14.15
N VAL A 283 -9.92 19.09 13.01
CA VAL A 283 -9.14 19.27 11.78
C VAL A 283 -8.70 20.73 11.58
N ALA A 284 -9.19 21.64 12.43
CA ALA A 284 -8.81 23.04 12.46
C ALA A 284 -8.94 23.61 13.88
N SER A 285 -8.38 24.79 14.13
CA SER A 285 -8.46 25.46 15.43
C SER A 285 -9.92 25.70 15.84
N ASN A 286 -10.28 25.36 17.08
CA ASN A 286 -11.60 25.68 17.63
C ASN A 286 -11.73 27.15 18.09
N GLU A 287 -10.65 27.93 18.01
CA GLU A 287 -10.64 29.34 18.43
C GLU A 287 -11.35 30.24 17.41
N THR A 288 -11.30 29.89 16.12
CA THR A 288 -11.91 30.68 15.03
C THR A 288 -13.26 30.13 14.61
N ALA A 289 -14.13 30.98 14.06
CA ALA A 289 -15.45 30.54 13.60
C ALA A 289 -15.33 29.59 12.40
N GLU A 290 -14.35 29.87 11.53
CA GLU A 290 -14.01 29.09 10.34
C GLU A 290 -13.48 27.72 10.73
N GLY A 291 -12.58 27.64 11.72
CA GLY A 291 -12.04 26.36 12.18
C GLY A 291 -13.09 25.51 12.90
N ARG A 292 -13.96 26.13 13.72
CA ARG A 292 -15.13 25.44 14.28
C ARG A 292 -16.07 24.92 13.18
N ALA A 293 -16.29 25.68 12.11
CA ALA A 293 -17.09 25.22 10.99
C ALA A 293 -16.51 23.96 10.32
N LYS A 294 -15.19 23.94 10.08
CA LYS A 294 -14.50 22.74 9.57
C LYS A 294 -14.61 21.54 10.51
N ASN A 295 -14.57 21.76 11.83
CA ASN A 295 -14.66 20.67 12.81
C ASN A 295 -16.04 20.03 12.87
N ARG A 296 -17.12 20.79 12.60
CA ARG A 296 -18.50 20.28 12.54
C ARG A 296 -18.77 19.55 11.22
N ARG A 297 -18.50 18.25 11.18
CA ARG A 297 -18.59 17.43 9.98
C ARG A 297 -19.05 16.01 10.27
N VAL A 298 -19.53 15.35 9.24
CA VAL A 298 -19.64 13.90 9.19
C VAL A 298 -18.68 13.41 8.12
N GLU A 299 -17.79 12.49 8.47
CA GLU A 299 -16.88 11.86 7.52
C GLU A 299 -17.45 10.51 7.08
N LEU A 300 -17.35 10.22 5.79
CA LEU A 300 -17.60 8.91 5.21
C LEU A 300 -16.26 8.34 4.75
N THR A 301 -15.82 7.27 5.40
CA THR A 301 -14.63 6.52 4.97
C THR A 301 -15.09 5.29 4.21
N VAL A 302 -14.87 5.28 2.91
CA VAL A 302 -15.29 4.23 1.98
C VAL A 302 -14.10 3.32 1.74
N ARG A 303 -14.19 2.07 2.20
CA ARG A 303 -13.11 1.08 2.07
C ARG A 303 -13.43 0.05 0.99
N ALA A 304 -12.38 -0.38 0.31
CA ALA A 304 -12.44 -1.43 -0.71
C ALA A 304 -13.11 -2.72 -0.16
N PRO A 305 -13.80 -3.51 -1.00
CA PRO A 305 -14.65 -4.64 -0.59
C PRO A 305 -13.99 -5.87 0.03
N ARG A 306 -12.69 -5.80 0.32
CA ARG A 306 -11.88 -6.97 0.66
C ARG A 306 -12.03 -7.27 2.15
N GLN A 307 -12.01 -8.56 2.53
CA GLN A 307 -12.01 -8.93 3.94
C GLN A 307 -10.85 -8.22 4.64
N GLU A 308 -11.06 -7.71 5.84
CA GLU A 308 -9.96 -7.29 6.70
C GLU A 308 -8.94 -8.44 6.76
N ALA A 309 -7.65 -8.10 6.66
CA ALA A 309 -6.60 -9.10 6.83
C ALA A 309 -6.84 -9.83 8.17
N PRO A 310 -6.61 -11.15 8.24
CA PRO A 310 -6.68 -11.83 9.53
C PRO A 310 -5.75 -11.11 10.50
N ASP A 311 -6.21 -10.88 11.74
CA ASP A 311 -5.50 -10.24 12.87
C ASP A 311 -4.20 -10.99 13.31
N THR A 312 -3.68 -11.86 12.46
CA THR A 312 -2.40 -12.54 12.64
C THR A 312 -1.30 -11.64 12.10
N MET A 313 -0.85 -10.68 12.92
CA MET A 313 0.45 -10.06 12.67
C MET A 313 1.51 -11.15 12.82
N SER A 314 2.26 -11.44 11.76
CA SER A 314 3.65 -11.85 12.00
C SER A 314 4.37 -10.59 12.50
N ASP A 315 5.14 -10.71 13.57
CA ASP A 315 5.87 -9.56 14.11
C ASP A 315 7.11 -9.34 13.24
N THR A 316 6.91 -8.70 12.08
CA THR A 316 7.98 -8.45 11.10
C THR A 316 8.55 -7.05 11.26
N GLU A 317 9.73 -6.94 11.85
CA GLU A 317 10.51 -5.70 11.85
C GLU A 317 11.53 -5.75 10.72
N ILE A 318 11.33 -4.96 9.65
CA ILE A 318 12.40 -4.76 8.67
C ILE A 318 13.49 -3.92 9.32
N LEU A 319 14.67 -4.47 9.56
CA LEU A 319 15.79 -3.77 10.18
C LEU A 319 16.40 -2.74 9.23
N GLY A 320 16.40 -3.03 7.93
CA GLY A 320 16.86 -2.13 6.87
C GLY A 320 17.20 -2.86 5.57
N ILE A 321 17.59 -2.07 4.57
CA ILE A 321 18.18 -2.53 3.31
C ILE A 321 19.53 -1.84 3.15
N TRP A 322 20.59 -2.59 2.87
CA TRP A 322 21.94 -2.07 2.75
C TRP A 322 22.56 -2.40 1.41
N ASP A 323 23.33 -1.45 0.90
CA ASP A 323 24.32 -1.69 -0.13
C ASP A 323 25.59 -2.28 0.50
N ALA A 324 25.79 -3.59 0.31
CA ALA A 324 26.98 -4.31 0.72
C ALA A 324 28.08 -4.28 -0.37
N LYS A 325 28.03 -3.28 -1.26
CA LYS A 325 28.98 -2.99 -2.33
C LYS A 325 29.13 -4.19 -3.27
N ASN A 326 30.30 -4.84 -3.25
CA ASN A 326 30.61 -5.98 -4.10
C ASN A 326 29.77 -7.24 -3.79
N HIS A 327 28.99 -7.22 -2.70
CA HIS A 327 28.11 -8.31 -2.28
C HIS A 327 26.63 -8.03 -2.61
N GLY A 328 26.34 -6.94 -3.33
CA GLY A 328 24.98 -6.58 -3.71
C GLY A 328 24.17 -6.01 -2.55
N ILE A 329 22.85 -6.17 -2.65
CA ILE A 329 21.91 -5.61 -1.67
C ILE A 329 21.52 -6.66 -0.65
N LEU A 330 21.64 -6.29 0.61
CA LEU A 330 21.24 -7.11 1.74
C LEU A 330 20.03 -6.51 2.42
N GLU A 331 18.95 -7.29 2.52
CA GLU A 331 17.81 -6.97 3.36
C GLU A 331 17.94 -7.74 4.67
N MET A 332 17.69 -7.10 5.82
CA MET A 332 17.63 -7.79 7.12
C MET A 332 16.32 -7.45 7.84
N ARG A 333 15.73 -8.46 8.45
CA ARG A 333 14.44 -8.39 9.15
C ARG A 333 14.44 -9.29 10.39
N ILE A 334 13.54 -9.00 11.32
CA ILE A 334 13.18 -9.90 12.41
C ILE A 334 11.76 -10.37 12.13
N VAL A 335 11.52 -11.67 12.07
CA VAL A 335 10.20 -12.29 11.88
C VAL A 335 9.91 -13.15 13.09
N ASP A 336 8.86 -12.81 13.84
CA ASP A 336 8.46 -13.53 15.05
C ASP A 336 9.62 -13.68 16.07
N GLY A 337 10.45 -12.64 16.17
CA GLY A 337 11.62 -12.59 17.04
C GLY A 337 12.88 -13.29 16.50
N ALA A 338 12.82 -13.93 15.32
CA ALA A 338 13.97 -14.55 14.67
C ALA A 338 14.57 -13.64 13.60
N PHE A 339 15.90 -13.50 13.58
CA PHE A 339 16.59 -12.74 12.54
C PHE A 339 16.62 -13.51 11.22
N GLU A 340 16.32 -12.80 10.12
CA GLU A 340 16.52 -13.27 8.75
C GLU A 340 17.21 -12.17 7.94
N GLY A 341 18.27 -12.53 7.23
CA GLY A 341 18.84 -11.69 6.18
C GLY A 341 18.79 -12.39 4.83
N GLU A 342 18.68 -11.62 3.76
CA GLU A 342 18.56 -12.13 2.40
C GLU A 342 19.31 -11.24 1.41
N TYR A 343 20.17 -11.84 0.60
CA TYR A 343 20.78 -11.17 -0.54
C TYR A 343 19.81 -11.19 -1.70
N THR A 344 19.46 -10.01 -2.18
CA THR A 344 18.48 -9.89 -3.24
C THR A 344 19.03 -10.30 -4.60
N SER A 345 20.36 -10.33 -4.76
CA SER A 345 21.03 -10.64 -6.03
C SER A 345 21.08 -12.14 -6.35
N ASP A 346 21.20 -12.99 -5.34
CA ASP A 346 21.41 -14.44 -5.51
C ASP A 346 20.58 -15.32 -4.56
N GLY A 347 19.79 -14.73 -3.67
CA GLY A 347 18.95 -15.44 -2.71
C GLY A 347 19.70 -16.07 -1.55
N GLY A 348 20.98 -15.73 -1.34
CA GLY A 348 21.73 -16.16 -0.16
C GLY A 348 21.03 -15.69 1.12
N ARG A 349 21.09 -16.51 2.18
CA ARG A 349 20.38 -16.24 3.45
C ARG A 349 21.34 -16.05 4.61
N LEU A 350 20.99 -15.18 5.55
CA LEU A 350 21.71 -14.96 6.80
C LEU A 350 20.82 -15.33 7.98
N LEU A 351 21.36 -16.11 8.91
CA LEU A 351 20.64 -16.65 10.06
C LEU A 351 21.54 -16.57 11.30
N GLY A 352 20.98 -16.22 12.46
CA GLY A 352 21.74 -16.07 13.70
C GLY A 352 21.04 -15.15 14.68
N ASP A 353 21.82 -14.53 15.57
CA ASP A 353 21.29 -13.72 16.67
C ASP A 353 22.12 -12.46 16.88
N PHE A 354 21.48 -11.43 17.42
CA PHE A 354 22.18 -10.25 17.92
C PHE A 354 22.87 -10.55 19.26
N VAL A 355 24.15 -10.19 19.32
CA VAL A 355 24.98 -10.20 20.53
C VAL A 355 25.12 -8.76 21.02
N GLY A 356 24.11 -8.27 21.72
CA GLY A 356 23.97 -6.85 22.08
C GLY A 356 23.37 -6.01 20.95
N ASP A 357 23.51 -4.68 21.02
CA ASP A 357 22.74 -3.79 20.14
C ASP A 357 23.34 -3.62 18.72
N THR A 358 24.63 -3.92 18.56
CA THR A 358 25.40 -3.58 17.36
C THR A 358 26.16 -4.74 16.73
N VAL A 359 26.11 -5.94 17.31
CA VAL A 359 26.82 -7.10 16.77
C VAL A 359 25.82 -8.19 16.46
N PHE A 360 25.89 -8.76 15.27
CA PHE A 360 25.17 -9.96 14.88
C PHE A 360 26.17 -11.08 14.62
N GLU A 361 25.90 -12.27 15.17
CA GLU A 361 26.70 -13.46 14.96
C GLU A 361 25.81 -14.58 14.43
N GLY A 362 26.25 -15.21 13.35
CA GLY A 362 25.42 -16.16 12.65
C GLY A 362 26.18 -16.91 11.56
N PHE A 363 25.45 -17.27 10.51
CA PHE A 363 25.99 -17.95 9.35
C PHE A 363 25.24 -17.52 8.09
N TRP A 364 25.96 -17.50 6.97
CA TRP A 364 25.39 -17.39 5.64
C TRP A 364 25.09 -18.79 5.10
N VAL A 365 24.07 -18.91 4.25
CA VAL A 365 23.67 -20.13 3.53
C VAL A 365 23.49 -19.79 2.06
N GLU A 366 24.17 -20.52 1.18
CA GLU A 366 24.14 -20.27 -0.26
C GLU A 366 24.39 -21.58 -1.02
N ASP A 367 23.35 -22.18 -1.62
CA ASP A 367 23.43 -23.51 -2.25
C ASP A 367 24.40 -23.58 -3.44
N ASN A 368 24.75 -22.43 -4.04
CA ASN A 368 25.70 -22.35 -5.15
C ASN A 368 27.15 -22.16 -4.70
N SER A 369 27.41 -22.18 -3.39
CA SER A 369 28.74 -21.98 -2.86
C SER A 369 29.71 -23.07 -3.32
N ARG A 370 31.00 -22.74 -3.42
CA ARG A 370 32.03 -23.68 -3.91
C ARG A 370 32.44 -24.73 -2.88
N ARG A 371 31.90 -24.66 -1.66
CA ARG A 371 32.31 -25.51 -0.55
C ARG A 371 31.10 -26.02 0.22
N ALA A 372 30.95 -27.34 0.20
CA ALA A 372 30.06 -28.07 1.07
C ALA A 372 30.72 -28.34 2.43
N CYS A 373 29.89 -28.40 3.45
CA CYS A 373 30.20 -28.68 4.84
C CYS A 373 29.84 -30.12 5.18
N ASP A 374 30.48 -30.66 6.22
CA ASP A 374 30.17 -32.02 6.69
C ASP A 374 28.78 -32.10 7.36
N GLU A 375 28.28 -30.97 7.86
CA GLU A 375 26.99 -30.84 8.54
C GLU A 375 26.08 -29.87 7.80
N GLU A 376 24.78 -30.18 7.79
CA GLU A 376 23.76 -29.32 7.21
C GLU A 376 23.29 -28.26 8.21
N LYS A 377 23.04 -27.04 7.74
CA LYS A 377 22.36 -25.98 8.49
C LYS A 377 21.26 -25.36 7.65
N ALA A 378 20.09 -25.19 8.27
CA ALA A 378 18.93 -24.54 7.67
C ALA A 378 18.57 -25.07 6.26
N GLY A 379 18.67 -26.39 6.06
CA GLY A 379 18.32 -27.04 4.80
C GLY A 379 19.46 -27.19 3.79
N SER A 380 20.69 -26.75 4.11
CA SER A 380 21.81 -26.73 3.16
C SER A 380 23.13 -27.12 3.82
N ASP A 381 23.96 -27.86 3.07
CA ASP A 381 25.36 -28.15 3.41
C ASP A 381 26.31 -27.05 2.90
N HIS A 382 25.82 -25.99 2.27
CA HIS A 382 26.64 -24.89 1.77
C HIS A 382 26.46 -23.63 2.63
N TRP A 383 27.26 -23.57 3.71
CA TRP A 383 27.16 -22.48 4.68
C TRP A 383 28.52 -22.10 5.29
N GLY A 384 28.55 -20.98 5.98
CA GLY A 384 29.74 -20.56 6.72
C GLY A 384 29.45 -19.52 7.80
N PRO A 385 30.28 -19.43 8.86
CA PRO A 385 30.12 -18.41 9.90
C PRO A 385 30.18 -16.99 9.33
N LEU A 386 29.38 -16.11 9.93
CA LEU A 386 29.27 -14.71 9.61
C LEU A 386 29.23 -13.89 10.91
N ARG A 387 29.91 -12.75 10.93
CA ARG A 387 29.78 -11.74 11.97
C ARG A 387 29.59 -10.38 11.34
N ILE A 388 28.55 -9.65 11.75
CA ILE A 388 28.25 -8.28 11.33
C ILE A 388 28.44 -7.35 12.53
N GLU A 389 29.13 -6.24 12.32
CA GLU A 389 29.34 -5.18 13.31
C GLU A 389 28.79 -3.87 12.77
N PHE A 390 27.62 -3.47 13.30
CA PHE A 390 27.03 -2.17 13.07
C PHE A 390 27.81 -1.09 13.82
N GLU A 391 27.89 0.09 13.23
CA GLU A 391 28.64 1.20 13.82
C GLU A 391 27.89 1.89 14.96
N SER A 392 26.57 1.74 14.98
CA SER A 392 25.70 2.26 16.02
C SER A 392 24.40 1.44 16.11
N PRO A 393 23.62 1.58 17.19
CA PRO A 393 22.29 0.97 17.29
C PRO A 393 21.30 1.45 16.21
N ALA A 394 21.57 2.55 15.51
CA ALA A 394 20.75 3.00 14.38
C ALA A 394 20.93 2.13 13.12
N ARG A 395 22.02 1.35 13.08
CA ARG A 395 22.33 0.37 12.02
C ARG A 395 22.49 1.00 10.63
N ASP A 396 22.86 2.27 10.54
CA ASP A 396 23.03 2.99 9.27
C ASP A 396 24.21 2.47 8.42
N ALA A 397 25.19 1.86 9.08
CA ALA A 397 26.33 1.24 8.40
C ALA A 397 26.89 0.09 9.23
N PHE A 398 27.52 -0.86 8.55
CA PHE A 398 28.19 -1.98 9.20
C PHE A 398 29.40 -2.48 8.40
N ILE A 399 30.28 -3.22 9.06
CA ILE A 399 31.24 -4.11 8.42
C ILE A 399 30.89 -5.56 8.75
N ALA A 400 31.29 -6.50 7.91
CA ALA A 400 31.04 -7.91 8.18
C ALA A 400 32.26 -8.76 7.85
N GLN A 401 32.37 -9.92 8.49
CA GLN A 401 33.41 -10.91 8.24
C GLN A 401 32.78 -12.28 8.08
N TRP A 402 33.28 -13.05 7.10
CA TRP A 402 32.78 -14.38 6.82
C TRP A 402 33.92 -15.36 6.56
N ARG A 403 33.63 -16.65 6.78
CA ARG A 403 34.53 -17.77 6.48
C ARG A 403 33.71 -18.99 6.08
N TYR A 404 34.34 -20.00 5.50
CA TYR A 404 33.66 -21.27 5.28
C TYR A 404 33.53 -22.06 6.59
N CYS A 405 32.57 -22.98 6.64
CA CYS A 405 32.49 -23.95 7.73
C CYS A 405 33.83 -24.67 7.97
N GLY A 406 34.15 -24.88 9.25
CA GLY A 406 35.37 -25.54 9.70
C GLY A 406 36.67 -24.71 9.56
N GLU A 407 36.63 -23.52 8.98
CA GLU A 407 37.79 -22.61 8.96
C GLU A 407 37.91 -21.86 10.29
N GLU A 408 39.13 -21.72 10.82
CA GLU A 408 39.40 -20.97 12.05
C GLU A 408 39.63 -19.47 11.80
N GLU A 409 40.16 -19.11 10.63
CA GLU A 409 40.43 -17.71 10.28
C GLU A 409 39.31 -17.11 9.41
N TRP A 410 39.08 -15.81 9.56
CA TRP A 410 38.17 -15.06 8.69
C TRP A 410 38.76 -14.95 7.28
N ARG A 411 37.95 -15.22 6.27
CA ARG A 411 38.41 -15.29 4.88
C ARG A 411 38.15 -14.00 4.13
N GLY A 412 36.95 -13.45 4.29
CA GLY A 412 36.52 -12.24 3.62
C GLY A 412 35.97 -11.24 4.62
N THR A 413 36.09 -9.97 4.25
CA THR A 413 35.48 -8.85 4.95
C THR A 413 34.60 -8.14 3.95
N TRP A 414 33.37 -7.82 4.31
CA TRP A 414 32.60 -6.86 3.54
C TRP A 414 33.12 -5.48 3.88
N GLU A 415 33.41 -4.70 2.85
CA GLU A 415 33.64 -3.28 3.01
C GLU A 415 32.42 -2.64 3.66
N ARG A 416 32.59 -1.43 4.21
CA ARG A 416 31.53 -0.69 4.90
C ARG A 416 30.26 -0.67 4.05
N ALA A 417 29.24 -1.39 4.52
CA ALA A 417 27.90 -1.40 3.94
C ALA A 417 27.13 -0.19 4.45
N GLU A 418 26.32 0.41 3.58
CA GLU A 418 25.58 1.63 3.86
C GLU A 418 24.10 1.39 3.65
N ARG A 419 23.29 1.88 4.59
CA ARG A 419 21.85 1.73 4.56
C ARG A 419 21.21 2.61 3.49
N LEU A 420 20.29 2.04 2.73
CA LEU A 420 19.48 2.70 1.69
C LEU A 420 18.09 3.06 2.20
N LEU A 421 17.48 2.16 3.00
CA LEU A 421 16.14 2.30 3.58
C LEU A 421 16.08 1.60 4.96
#